data_AF-A0A957HF78-F1
#
_entry.id   AF-A0A957HF78-F1
#
_cell.length_a   1.000
_cell.length_b   1.000
_cell.length_c   1.000
_cell.angle_alpha   90.00
_cell.angle_beta   90.00
_cell.angle_gamma   90.00
#
_symmetry.space_group_name_H-M   'P 1'
#
loop_
_entity.id
_entity.type
_entity.pdbx_description
1 polymer ?
#
loop_
_entity_poly.entity_id
_entity_poly.type
_entity_poly.pdbx_seq_one_letter_code
_entity_poly.pdbx_strand_id
1 'polypeptide(L)'
;MKPPITLMNHFAEVHDPRREQGKRHLLSDILTLTICAGRQRRSPRLQGYDYSQSGAYFVTICTHERAHLFGVVADGEMVLNRAGEIAQERWFALPDHHNGIELDAFVVMPNHIHGIIILTGIVGTGPALSGQPSADNAGVV
;
A
#
# COMPACT_ATOMS: atom_id res chain seq x y z
N MET A 1 9.07 -15.88 -21.26
CA MET A 1 9.09 -14.43 -21.56
C MET A 1 7.66 -13.92 -21.48
N LYS A 2 7.28 -13.26 -20.38
CA LYS A 2 5.98 -12.61 -20.22
C LYS A 2 6.07 -11.22 -20.88
N PRO A 3 5.13 -10.81 -21.73
CA PRO A 3 5.18 -9.48 -22.35
C PRO A 3 4.98 -8.38 -21.29
N PRO A 4 5.53 -7.17 -21.50
CA PRO A 4 5.28 -6.05 -20.60
C PRO A 4 3.81 -5.66 -20.71
N ILE A 5 3.10 -5.67 -19.58
CA ILE A 5 1.75 -5.16 -19.49
C ILE A 5 1.85 -3.63 -19.61
N THR A 6 1.73 -3.13 -20.84
CA THR A 6 1.43 -1.72 -21.12
C THR A 6 -0.02 -1.49 -20.69
N LEU A 7 -0.25 -1.19 -19.41
CA LEU A 7 -1.53 -0.62 -18.97
C LEU A 7 -1.35 0.89 -18.73
N MET A 8 -1.81 1.64 -19.73
CA MET A 8 -2.56 2.88 -19.60
C MET A 8 -2.06 3.87 -18.54
N ASN A 9 -1.27 4.84 -19.02
CA ASN A 9 -1.21 6.19 -18.47
C ASN A 9 -2.61 6.82 -18.48
N HIS A 10 -3.41 6.52 -17.47
CA HIS A 10 -4.46 7.41 -16.99
C HIS A 10 -4.18 7.67 -15.52
N PHE A 11 -3.05 8.34 -15.31
CA PHE A 11 -2.58 8.74 -14.00
C PHE A 11 -3.50 9.85 -13.49
N ALA A 12 -4.33 9.53 -12.50
CA ALA A 12 -5.15 10.52 -11.84
C ALA A 12 -4.24 11.60 -11.25
N GLU A 13 -4.33 12.82 -11.78
CA GLU A 13 -3.88 14.03 -11.08
C GLU A 13 -4.67 14.13 -9.77
N VAL A 14 -4.11 13.55 -8.70
CA VAL A 14 -4.56 13.85 -7.34
C VAL A 14 -4.03 15.22 -7.02
N HIS A 15 -4.81 16.24 -7.36
CA HIS A 15 -4.60 17.62 -6.92
C HIS A 15 -4.51 17.63 -5.38
N ASP A 16 -3.36 18.01 -4.82
CA ASP A 16 -3.15 18.13 -3.37
C ASP A 16 -3.55 19.55 -2.92
N PRO A 17 -4.69 19.72 -2.23
CA PRO A 17 -5.19 21.03 -1.84
C PRO A 17 -4.39 21.68 -0.71
N ARG A 18 -3.33 21.06 -0.17
CA ARG A 18 -2.56 21.61 0.96
C ARG A 18 -1.34 22.44 0.55
N ARG A 19 -1.19 22.74 -0.74
CA ARG A 19 -0.01 23.45 -1.28
C ARG A 19 0.00 24.98 -1.06
N GLU A 20 -1.01 25.57 -0.42
CA GLU A 20 -0.98 26.99 -0.07
C GLU A 20 -1.32 27.22 1.40
N GLN A 21 -0.31 27.31 2.28
CA GLN A 21 -0.42 28.17 3.46
C GLN A 21 0.92 28.84 3.78
N GLY A 22 0.99 30.10 3.37
CA GLY A 22 1.90 31.08 3.93
C GLY A 22 1.29 32.47 3.82
N LYS A 23 0.74 33.01 4.93
CA LYS A 23 0.82 34.43 5.36
C LYS A 23 -0.14 34.76 6.52
N ARG A 24 0.47 35.00 7.68
CA ARG A 24 0.22 36.05 8.71
C ARG A 24 -1.21 36.63 8.90
N HIS A 25 -1.78 36.27 10.06
CA HIS A 25 -2.39 37.10 11.12
C HIS A 25 -3.25 38.32 10.72
N LEU A 26 -4.54 38.34 11.12
CA LEU A 26 -5.20 39.44 11.85
C LEU A 26 -6.55 38.97 12.44
N LEU A 27 -6.93 39.60 13.54
CA LEU A 27 -7.89 39.17 14.58
C LEU A 27 -9.38 39.25 14.17
N SER A 28 -9.83 38.39 13.24
CA SER A 28 -11.27 38.24 12.93
C SER A 28 -11.81 36.80 12.91
N ASP A 29 -10.97 35.78 13.04
CA ASP A 29 -11.39 34.40 12.72
C ASP A 29 -11.85 33.59 13.93
N ILE A 30 -12.48 34.27 14.90
CA ILE A 30 -13.25 33.64 15.99
C ILE A 30 -14.43 32.81 15.43
N LEU A 31 -14.67 32.81 14.11
CA LEU A 31 -15.65 31.97 13.41
C LEU A 31 -15.05 30.81 12.58
N THR A 32 -13.74 30.54 12.61
CA THR A 32 -13.13 29.40 11.87
C THR A 32 -12.69 28.28 12.82
N LEU A 33 -13.52 27.97 13.82
CA LEU A 33 -13.41 26.78 14.64
C LEU A 33 -14.70 25.96 14.52
N THR A 34 -14.97 25.34 13.37
CA THR A 34 -16.08 24.35 13.28
C THR A 34 -15.84 23.15 12.35
N ILE A 35 -14.87 23.13 11.42
CA ILE A 35 -14.64 21.93 10.60
C ILE A 35 -13.14 21.79 10.35
N CYS A 36 -12.37 21.16 11.24
CA CYS A 36 -11.76 19.85 10.98
C CYS A 36 -11.32 19.19 12.31
N ALA A 37 -12.14 19.28 13.36
CA ALA A 37 -11.97 18.44 14.53
C ALA A 37 -12.40 17.00 14.18
N GLY A 38 -11.43 16.10 13.99
CA GLY A 38 -11.61 14.67 14.27
C GLY A 38 -12.46 13.85 13.29
N ARG A 39 -12.04 13.70 12.02
CA ARG A 39 -12.46 12.51 11.26
C ARG A 39 -11.78 11.30 11.88
N GLN A 40 -12.49 10.59 12.76
CA GLN A 40 -12.00 9.34 13.35
C GLN A 40 -11.69 8.38 12.20
N ARG A 41 -10.40 8.02 12.05
CA ARG A 41 -9.95 7.13 10.99
C ARG A 41 -10.65 5.78 11.19
N ARG A 42 -11.56 5.43 10.30
CA ARG A 42 -12.12 4.07 10.26
C ARG A 42 -11.04 3.12 9.78
N SER A 43 -10.99 1.92 10.36
CA SER A 43 -10.11 0.87 9.86
C SER A 43 -10.50 0.55 8.42
N PRO A 44 -9.55 0.52 7.47
CA PRO A 44 -9.81 0.03 6.13
C PRO A 44 -9.89 -1.51 6.08
N ARG A 45 -9.60 -2.20 7.19
CA ARG A 45 -9.60 -3.67 7.26
C ARG A 45 -11.03 -4.19 7.27
N LEU A 46 -11.30 -5.14 6.38
CA LEU A 46 -12.56 -5.89 6.36
C LEU A 46 -12.64 -6.76 7.63
N GLN A 47 -13.74 -6.62 8.37
CA GLN A 47 -13.94 -7.37 9.61
C GLN A 47 -14.10 -8.87 9.31
N GLY A 48 -13.41 -9.72 10.08
CA GLY A 48 -13.44 -11.17 9.91
C GLY A 48 -12.59 -11.72 8.76
N TYR A 49 -11.90 -10.86 8.00
CA TYR A 49 -11.00 -11.29 6.94
C TYR A 49 -9.59 -11.58 7.48
N ASP A 50 -9.06 -12.75 7.14
CA ASP A 50 -7.71 -13.16 7.49
C ASP A 50 -6.71 -12.75 6.38
N TYR A 51 -5.96 -11.70 6.67
CA TYR A 51 -4.96 -11.12 5.76
C TYR A 51 -3.66 -11.93 5.66
N SER A 52 -3.56 -13.08 6.36
CA SER A 52 -2.45 -14.02 6.18
C SER A 52 -2.69 -15.01 5.03
N GLN A 53 -3.93 -15.11 4.54
CA GLN A 53 -4.27 -16.00 3.45
C GLN A 53 -3.62 -15.55 2.13
N SER A 54 -3.37 -16.54 1.27
CA SER A 54 -2.91 -16.30 -0.09
C SER A 54 -3.88 -15.39 -0.84
N GLY A 55 -3.34 -14.41 -1.57
CA GLY A 55 -4.13 -13.41 -2.26
C GLY A 55 -3.31 -12.22 -2.73
N ALA A 56 -3.91 -11.39 -3.59
CA ALA A 56 -3.31 -10.16 -4.08
C ALA A 56 -3.72 -8.97 -3.22
N TYR A 57 -2.74 -8.19 -2.76
CA TYR A 57 -2.93 -7.06 -1.86
C TYR A 57 -2.37 -5.80 -2.48
N PHE A 58 -3.21 -4.77 -2.60
CA PHE A 58 -2.77 -3.45 -3.01
C PHE A 58 -2.18 -2.69 -1.81
N VAL A 59 -0.95 -2.21 -1.97
CA VAL A 59 -0.20 -1.49 -0.95
C VAL A 59 0.11 -0.08 -1.45
N THR A 60 -0.07 0.88 -0.56
CA THR A 60 0.37 2.27 -0.76
C THR A 60 1.24 2.68 0.42
N ILE A 61 2.45 3.15 0.15
CA ILE A 61 3.34 3.71 1.18
C ILE A 61 3.58 5.17 0.84
N CYS A 62 3.12 6.07 1.70
CA CYS A 62 3.32 7.50 1.56
C CYS A 62 4.52 7.96 2.40
N THR A 63 5.28 8.92 1.91
CA THR A 63 6.29 9.61 2.69
C THR A 63 5.65 10.44 3.82
N HIS A 64 6.45 10.73 4.85
CA HIS A 64 6.03 11.63 5.92
C HIS A 64 5.60 12.98 5.35
N GLU A 65 4.45 13.47 5.78
CA GLU A 65 3.86 14.74 5.30
C GLU A 65 3.73 14.84 3.77
N ARG A 66 3.77 13.72 3.04
CA ARG A 66 3.78 13.68 1.56
C ARG A 66 4.94 14.47 0.95
N ALA A 67 6.09 14.55 1.64
CA ALA A 67 7.30 15.13 1.10
C ALA A 67 7.77 14.40 -0.18
N HIS A 68 8.22 15.15 -1.19
CA HIS A 68 8.67 14.59 -2.47
C HIS A 68 10.07 13.99 -2.37
N LEU A 69 10.19 12.87 -1.65
CA LEU A 69 11.49 12.25 -1.34
C LEU A 69 12.02 11.37 -2.47
N PHE A 70 11.17 10.88 -3.37
CA PHE A 70 11.54 9.87 -4.37
C PHE A 70 11.94 10.44 -5.73
N GLY A 71 11.74 11.74 -5.96
CA GLY A 71 12.12 12.41 -7.20
C GLY A 71 11.11 13.47 -7.62
N VAL A 72 11.04 13.74 -8.92
CA VAL A 72 10.14 14.73 -9.52
C VAL A 72 9.48 14.17 -10.77
N VAL A 73 8.35 14.75 -11.17
CA VAL A 73 7.76 14.48 -12.49
C VAL A 73 8.21 15.59 -13.44
N ALA A 74 8.86 15.24 -14.54
CA ALA A 74 9.29 16.15 -15.60
C ALA A 74 8.73 15.64 -16.94
N ASP A 75 8.10 16.52 -17.71
CA ASP A 75 7.48 16.19 -19.00
C ASP A 75 6.50 14.99 -18.96
N GLY A 76 5.80 14.84 -17.83
CA GLY A 76 4.84 13.75 -17.61
C GLY A 76 5.48 12.41 -17.21
N GLU A 77 6.80 12.35 -17.08
CA GLU A 77 7.54 11.15 -16.67
C GLU A 77 8.13 11.29 -15.27
N MET A 78 8.15 10.19 -14.53
CA MET A 78 8.77 10.15 -13.21
C MET A 78 10.29 10.08 -13.34
N VAL A 79 11.00 11.11 -12.88
CA VAL A 79 12.46 11.14 -12.77
C VAL A 79 12.83 10.83 -11.33
N LEU A 80 13.29 9.59 -11.11
CA LEU A 80 13.72 9.13 -9.80
C LEU A 80 15.00 9.83 -9.36
N ASN A 81 15.08 10.14 -8.07
CA ASN A 81 16.35 10.44 -7.41
C ASN A 81 16.89 9.16 -6.74
N ARG A 82 18.04 9.27 -6.06
CA ARG A 82 18.66 8.12 -5.39
C ARG A 82 17.74 7.41 -4.39
N ALA A 83 16.89 8.13 -3.67
CA ALA A 83 15.97 7.52 -2.72
C ALA A 83 14.82 6.78 -3.44
N GLY A 84 14.33 7.33 -4.55
CA GLY A 84 13.35 6.66 -5.41
C GLY A 84 13.90 5.38 -6.04
N GLU A 85 15.14 5.41 -6.53
CA GLU A 85 15.85 4.23 -7.04
C GLU A 85 15.96 3.15 -5.95
N ILE A 86 16.42 3.52 -4.74
CA ILE A 86 16.52 2.58 -3.62
C ILE A 86 15.15 2.00 -3.28
N ALA A 87 14.09 2.81 -3.24
CA ALA A 87 12.75 2.31 -2.96
C ALA A 87 12.28 1.30 -4.02
N GLN A 88 12.56 1.55 -5.30
CA GLN A 88 12.25 0.65 -6.40
C GLN A 88 13.07 -0.64 -6.33
N GLU A 89 14.38 -0.54 -6.13
CA GLU A 89 15.28 -1.69 -5.95
C GLU A 89 14.81 -2.58 -4.79
N ARG A 90 14.47 -1.98 -3.65
CA ARG A 90 13.99 -2.72 -2.47
C ARG A 90 12.64 -3.36 -2.69
N TRP A 91 11.74 -2.71 -3.44
CA TRP A 91 10.47 -3.32 -3.81
C TRP A 91 10.71 -4.60 -4.62
N PHE A 92 11.51 -4.53 -5.68
CA PHE A 92 11.78 -5.70 -6.52
C PHE A 92 12.62 -6.80 -5.85
N ALA A 93 13.36 -6.47 -4.79
CA ALA A 93 14.08 -7.45 -3.97
C ALA A 93 13.19 -8.20 -2.96
N LEU A 94 11.91 -7.85 -2.81
CA LEU A 94 11.01 -8.49 -1.84
C LEU A 94 10.91 -10.02 -2.00
N PRO A 95 10.75 -10.59 -3.22
CA PRO A 95 10.67 -12.04 -3.40
C PRO A 95 11.95 -12.78 -2.99
N ASP A 96 13.11 -12.13 -3.13
CA ASP A 96 14.41 -12.72 -2.76
C ASP A 96 14.60 -12.79 -1.25
N HIS A 97 13.92 -11.91 -0.50
CA HIS A 97 14.02 -11.82 0.96
C HIS A 97 12.89 -12.55 1.69
N HIS A 98 11.77 -12.83 1.00
CA HIS A 98 10.56 -13.35 1.62
C HIS A 98 9.93 -14.46 0.77
N ASN A 99 10.02 -15.69 1.26
CA ASN A 99 9.34 -16.83 0.63
C ASN A 99 7.82 -16.61 0.61
N GLY A 100 7.19 -17.01 -0.48
CA GLY A 100 5.74 -16.88 -0.65
C GLY A 100 5.26 -15.48 -1.03
N ILE A 101 6.19 -14.59 -1.45
CA ILE A 101 5.88 -13.29 -2.03
C ILE A 101 6.14 -13.30 -3.53
N GLU A 102 5.13 -12.91 -4.30
CA GLU A 102 5.26 -12.49 -5.69
C GLU A 102 4.84 -11.03 -5.84
N LEU A 103 5.30 -10.39 -6.92
CA LEU A 103 4.99 -8.98 -7.22
C LEU A 103 4.27 -8.86 -8.55
N ASP A 104 3.36 -7.90 -8.63
CA ASP A 104 2.72 -7.46 -9.87
C ASP A 104 2.97 -5.95 -10.05
N ALA A 105 1.99 -5.19 -10.54
CA ALA A 105 2.10 -3.77 -10.84
C ALA A 105 2.73 -2.98 -9.68
N PHE A 106 3.66 -2.08 -10.04
CA PHE A 106 4.38 -1.21 -9.12
C PHE A 106 4.67 0.14 -9.78
N VAL A 107 4.53 1.23 -9.03
CA VAL A 107 4.89 2.58 -9.48
C VAL A 107 5.42 3.40 -8.31
N VAL A 108 6.44 4.20 -8.60
CA VAL A 108 6.98 5.22 -7.68
C VAL A 108 6.49 6.58 -8.15
N MET A 109 5.93 7.34 -7.22
CA MET A 109 5.58 8.75 -7.37
C MET A 109 6.47 9.60 -6.46
N PRO A 110 6.55 10.93 -6.65
CA PRO A 110 7.46 11.77 -5.88
C PRO A 110 7.37 11.59 -4.35
N ASN A 111 6.17 11.34 -3.82
CA ASN A 111 5.89 11.26 -2.38
C ASN A 111 5.19 9.97 -1.92
N HIS A 112 5.00 8.98 -2.79
CA HIS A 112 4.42 7.70 -2.41
C HIS A 112 4.79 6.62 -3.43
N ILE A 113 4.62 5.37 -3.03
CA ILE A 113 4.70 4.23 -3.94
C ILE A 113 3.40 3.45 -3.85
N HIS A 114 3.02 2.85 -4.98
CA HIS A 114 1.92 1.90 -5.08
C HIS A 114 2.44 0.59 -5.62
N GLY A 115 1.93 -0.52 -5.10
CA GLY A 115 2.16 -1.79 -5.75
C GLY A 115 1.27 -2.92 -5.26
N ILE A 116 1.33 -4.04 -5.96
CA ILE A 116 0.58 -5.25 -5.65
C ILE A 116 1.56 -6.32 -5.17
N ILE A 117 1.27 -6.84 -3.97
CA ILE A 117 1.97 -7.98 -3.38
C ILE A 117 1.02 -9.18 -3.44
N ILE A 118 1.49 -10.28 -3.98
CA ILE A 118 0.75 -11.54 -4.03
C ILE A 118 1.36 -12.47 -2.98
N LEU A 119 0.57 -12.83 -1.98
CA LEU A 119 0.92 -13.89 -1.04
C LEU A 119 0.51 -15.22 -1.68
N THR A 120 1.45 -16.13 -1.89
CA THR A 120 1.16 -17.45 -2.48
C THR A 120 0.93 -18.53 -1.43
N GLY A 121 1.18 -18.22 -0.15
CA GLY A 121 1.13 -19.20 0.94
C GLY A 121 2.35 -20.11 0.86
N ILE A 122 2.94 -20.43 2.00
CA ILE A 122 4.13 -21.28 2.04
C ILE A 122 3.69 -22.66 1.51
N VAL A 123 4.08 -23.03 0.29
CA VAL A 123 4.09 -24.44 -0.11
C VAL A 123 5.14 -25.11 0.76
N GLY A 124 4.69 -25.65 1.88
CA GLY A 124 5.52 -26.45 2.76
C GLY A 124 6.01 -27.67 1.99
N THR A 125 7.28 -27.69 1.62
CA THR A 125 8.00 -28.96 1.49
C THR A 125 8.25 -29.45 2.92
N GLY A 126 7.21 -30.03 3.53
CA GLY A 126 7.19 -30.61 4.86
C GLY A 126 5.85 -31.33 5.05
N PRO A 127 5.81 -32.56 5.63
CA PRO A 127 4.66 -33.42 5.54
C PRO A 127 3.44 -32.77 6.20
N ALA A 128 2.30 -32.90 5.52
CA ALA A 128 1.01 -32.42 5.96
C ALA A 128 0.75 -32.79 7.42
N LEU A 129 0.57 -31.78 8.27
CA LEU A 129 -0.17 -31.98 9.51
C LEU A 129 -1.64 -32.15 9.12
N SER A 130 -1.99 -33.40 8.84
CA SER A 130 -3.36 -33.86 8.74
C SER A 130 -4.13 -33.41 9.98
N GLY A 131 -5.14 -32.56 9.77
CA GLY A 131 -6.18 -32.36 10.77
C GLY A 131 -6.91 -33.67 10.98
N GLN A 132 -6.86 -34.21 12.20
CA GLN A 132 -7.86 -35.16 12.68
C GLN A 132 -8.99 -34.34 13.31
N PRO A 133 -10.22 -34.37 12.78
CA PRO A 133 -11.38 -33.99 13.57
C PRO A 133 -11.61 -35.09 14.62
N SER A 134 -11.46 -34.73 15.90
CA SER A 134 -11.86 -35.58 17.02
C SER A 134 -13.37 -35.79 16.97
N ALA A 135 -13.79 -36.97 16.55
CA ALA A 135 -15.14 -37.46 16.71
C ALA A 135 -15.32 -37.90 18.18
N ASP A 136 -15.93 -37.05 18.99
CA ASP A 136 -16.56 -37.44 20.25
C ASP A 136 -17.68 -36.45 20.53
N ASN A 137 -18.90 -36.75 20.08
CA ASN A 137 -19.87 -37.42 20.94
C ASN A 137 -21.22 -37.53 20.19
N ALA A 138 -21.56 -38.74 19.77
CA ALA A 138 -22.89 -39.10 19.32
C ALA A 138 -23.80 -39.22 20.56
N GLY A 139 -25.05 -38.79 20.42
CA GLY A 139 -26.02 -38.78 21.51
C GLY A 139 -26.35 -40.17 22.07
N VAL A 140 -26.78 -40.16 23.33
CA VAL A 140 -27.59 -41.20 23.96
C VAL A 140 -28.72 -40.48 24.69
N VAL A 141 -29.95 -40.76 24.21
CA VAL A 141 -31.28 -40.80 24.87
C VAL A 141 -31.60 -39.76 25.95
#